data_AF-A0A178X7P9-F1
#
_entry.id   AF-A0A178X7P9-F1
#
_cell.length_a   1.000
_cell.length_b   1.000
_cell.length_c   1.000
_cell.angle_alpha   90.00
_cell.angle_beta   90.00
_cell.angle_gamma   90.00
#
_symmetry.space_group_name_H-M   'P 1'
#
loop_
_entity.id
_entity.type
_entity.pdbx_description
1 polymer ?
#
loop_
_entity_poly.entity_id
_entity_poly.type
_entity_poly.pdbx_seq_one_letter_code
_entity_poly.pdbx_strand_id
1 'polypeptide(L)'
;MDVLVKGAGPAGCTAARLLAASGFDVLLVERPRTGPDHQMVVEQPVAPASAAGTSRLLLSFGGEAPRDFGRSNMVICSYRTLVESLREAAVAAGAVIATAVPDEDIPGLVVDATGAPPHSERPGHGWTVTGTWRNCSVEGTVVTHLTQPDDENPRAAPVVVRVVPVSGAPGTATVSVTTMSSRPLAGDRIESAVRSADPRMAAAVAVSPLTVYPVNAGFAPENAIRDGALAAGEAAGLVNPFTGDGISYAIRSAEIAAEAVARHRKDPSRVSDAYQAGLRASFVGYFHTARHAIRHYHLAWRILSSSASSEHPFFRQSHRAVLFGGAMAHDALRARREPADPVRLYLAPFTMACNEVAVRRIGDEWPLLAMHTLGGRDGLHRGIRPSALFAGALMAAGDHPDVRQAPVAAAIELALLGALAHSVPAGEASAPCRGVDWRYASSVMAADYLLATATDVLTTARPDLSAAFAAWLASLVALRAEHKAEALFETFFEFPARLGTYAAGSDDATADVLRRFGRTCGRLFLLAEDRALLLERQGRLDTTLTGALAARLTGLPVRFGRLSENEMRARRNVLAEKLDETIAGELRAVDESVAKAVPARCERVLRYFARSLANPVPGADEEAAR
;
A
#
# COMPACT_ATOMS: atom_id res chain seq x y z
N MET A 1 -25.43 -7.85 -28.33
CA MET A 1 -24.82 -7.33 -27.09
C MET A 1 -24.45 -8.48 -26.18
N ASP A 2 -23.17 -8.60 -25.83
CA ASP A 2 -22.66 -9.63 -24.93
C ASP A 2 -22.60 -9.14 -23.48
N VAL A 3 -22.23 -7.88 -23.27
CA VAL A 3 -22.04 -7.30 -21.92
C VAL A 3 -22.66 -5.90 -21.82
N LEU A 4 -23.43 -5.69 -20.75
CA LEU A 4 -23.92 -4.37 -20.34
C LEU A 4 -23.07 -3.82 -19.20
N VAL A 5 -22.49 -2.64 -19.39
CA VAL A 5 -21.80 -1.89 -18.33
C VAL A 5 -22.66 -0.70 -17.93
N LYS A 6 -23.07 -0.65 -16.66
CA LYS A 6 -23.89 0.44 -16.11
C LYS A 6 -23.01 1.46 -15.39
N GLY A 7 -23.07 2.72 -15.79
CA GLY A 7 -22.26 3.82 -15.29
C GLY A 7 -20.96 3.98 -16.09
N ALA A 8 -20.70 5.17 -16.61
CA ALA A 8 -19.50 5.54 -17.39
C ALA A 8 -18.56 6.46 -16.58
N GLY A 9 -18.42 6.16 -15.28
CA GLY A 9 -17.30 6.64 -14.46
C GLY A 9 -16.03 5.79 -14.69
N PRO A 10 -14.98 5.99 -13.87
CA PRO A 10 -13.69 5.32 -14.08
C PRO A 10 -13.75 3.78 -14.17
N ALA A 11 -14.53 3.12 -13.30
CA ALA A 11 -14.72 1.67 -13.34
C ALA A 11 -15.41 1.22 -14.64
N GLY A 12 -16.52 1.85 -15.01
CA GLY A 12 -17.31 1.42 -16.16
C GLY A 12 -16.61 1.65 -17.49
N CYS A 13 -15.99 2.82 -17.70
CA CYS A 13 -15.18 3.05 -18.90
C CYS A 13 -14.02 2.05 -19.01
N THR A 14 -13.36 1.73 -17.88
CA THR A 14 -12.27 0.75 -17.87
C THR A 14 -12.76 -0.66 -18.21
N ALA A 15 -13.86 -1.11 -17.60
CA ALA A 15 -14.46 -2.40 -17.89
C ALA A 15 -14.86 -2.49 -19.37
N ALA A 16 -15.55 -1.47 -19.87
CA ALA A 16 -16.03 -1.43 -21.25
C ALA A 16 -14.87 -1.49 -22.25
N ARG A 17 -13.82 -0.70 -22.04
CA ARG A 17 -12.60 -0.72 -22.87
C ARG A 17 -11.97 -2.10 -22.94
N LEU A 18 -11.75 -2.74 -21.79
CA LEU A 18 -11.05 -4.02 -21.72
C LEU A 18 -11.86 -5.18 -22.29
N LEU A 19 -13.18 -5.16 -22.08
CA LEU A 19 -14.09 -6.13 -22.65
C LEU A 19 -14.21 -5.97 -24.17
N ALA A 20 -14.41 -4.75 -24.67
CA ALA A 20 -14.46 -4.48 -26.10
C ALA A 20 -13.15 -4.87 -26.81
N ALA A 21 -12.00 -4.52 -26.21
CA ALA A 21 -10.68 -4.95 -26.69
C ALA A 21 -10.49 -6.48 -26.66
N SER A 22 -11.23 -7.20 -25.82
CA SER A 22 -11.25 -8.66 -25.77
C SER A 22 -12.22 -9.28 -26.79
N GLY A 23 -12.87 -8.46 -27.62
CA GLY A 23 -13.79 -8.89 -28.69
C GLY A 23 -15.22 -9.17 -28.23
N PHE A 24 -15.69 -8.53 -27.15
CA PHE A 24 -17.09 -8.57 -26.75
C PHE A 24 -17.87 -7.39 -27.35
N ASP A 25 -19.15 -7.62 -27.67
CA ASP A 25 -20.09 -6.54 -27.98
C ASP A 25 -20.57 -5.87 -26.68
N VAL A 26 -20.07 -4.67 -26.42
CA VAL A 26 -20.24 -3.97 -25.14
C VAL A 26 -21.10 -2.72 -25.29
N LEU A 27 -22.15 -2.63 -24.50
CA LEU A 27 -22.92 -1.41 -24.30
C LEU A 27 -22.57 -0.77 -22.97
N LEU A 28 -22.07 0.47 -23.01
CA LEU A 28 -21.81 1.31 -21.85
C LEU A 28 -22.94 2.34 -21.69
N VAL A 29 -23.72 2.20 -20.61
CA VAL A 29 -24.87 3.06 -20.36
C VAL A 29 -24.55 4.08 -19.26
N GLU A 30 -24.81 5.36 -19.53
CA GLU A 30 -24.63 6.44 -18.56
C GLU A 30 -25.73 7.48 -18.68
N ARG A 31 -26.20 7.99 -17.53
CA ARG A 31 -27.14 9.11 -17.53
C ARG A 31 -26.37 10.41 -17.70
N PRO A 32 -26.91 11.41 -18.42
CA PRO A 32 -26.26 12.71 -18.54
C PRO A 32 -25.94 13.28 -17.14
N ARG A 33 -24.66 13.51 -16.85
CA ARG A 33 -24.23 14.19 -15.62
C ARG A 33 -24.15 15.68 -15.88
N THR A 34 -25.03 16.44 -15.23
CA THR A 34 -24.96 17.90 -15.17
C THR A 34 -24.43 18.29 -13.80
N GLY A 35 -23.19 18.77 -13.73
CA GLY A 35 -22.57 19.16 -12.46
C GLY A 35 -21.24 19.90 -12.63
N PRO A 36 -20.77 20.58 -11.58
CA PRO A 36 -19.47 21.25 -11.59
C PRO A 36 -18.34 20.23 -11.80
N ASP A 37 -17.29 20.66 -12.50
CA ASP A 37 -16.06 19.87 -12.60
C ASP A 37 -15.17 20.10 -11.38
N HIS A 38 -14.51 19.04 -10.94
CA HIS A 38 -13.76 19.00 -9.69
C HIS A 38 -12.34 18.48 -9.96
N GLN A 39 -11.37 19.09 -9.31
CA GLN A 39 -9.99 18.64 -9.36
C GLN A 39 -9.78 17.50 -8.38
N MET A 40 -8.99 16.52 -8.80
CA MET A 40 -8.68 15.34 -8.03
C MET A 40 -7.22 14.96 -8.17
N VAL A 41 -6.80 14.16 -7.21
CA VAL A 41 -5.49 13.54 -7.18
C VAL A 41 -5.68 12.07 -7.53
N VAL A 42 -4.97 11.61 -8.56
CA VAL A 42 -4.99 10.22 -9.01
C VAL A 42 -3.57 9.73 -9.19
N GLU A 43 -3.37 8.42 -9.18
CA GLU A 43 -2.05 7.86 -9.47
C GLU A 43 -1.70 8.05 -10.96
N GLN A 44 -0.42 8.28 -11.24
CA GLN A 44 0.13 8.44 -12.57
C GLN A 44 -0.23 7.29 -13.55
N PRO A 45 -0.28 6.00 -13.15
CA PRO A 45 -0.74 4.91 -14.02
C PRO A 45 -2.16 5.05 -14.56
N VAL A 46 -3.00 5.77 -13.81
CA VAL A 46 -4.43 5.96 -14.06
C VAL A 46 -4.70 7.28 -14.77
N ALA A 47 -3.80 8.24 -14.62
CA ALA A 47 -3.99 9.59 -15.06
C ALA A 47 -4.09 9.71 -16.59
N PRO A 48 -4.89 10.67 -17.10
CA PRO A 48 -4.88 10.98 -18.52
C PRO A 48 -3.51 11.53 -18.93
N ALA A 49 -3.12 11.34 -20.19
CA ALA A 49 -1.84 11.84 -20.71
C ALA A 49 -1.68 13.37 -20.58
N SER A 50 -2.79 14.09 -20.50
CA SER A 50 -2.85 15.55 -20.29
C SER A 50 -2.70 15.98 -18.83
N ALA A 51 -2.63 15.06 -17.86
CA ALA A 51 -2.48 15.40 -16.46
C ALA A 51 -1.15 16.11 -16.21
N ALA A 52 -1.21 17.24 -15.50
CA ALA A 52 -0.05 18.08 -15.24
C ALA A 52 0.43 17.91 -13.79
N GLY A 53 1.75 17.84 -13.63
CA GLY A 53 2.44 18.06 -12.36
C GLY A 53 2.48 16.86 -11.39
N THR A 54 3.62 16.72 -10.72
CA THR A 54 3.73 15.94 -9.48
C THR A 54 3.33 16.83 -8.32
N SER A 55 2.35 16.40 -7.52
CA SER A 55 1.93 17.17 -6.35
C SER A 55 2.67 16.73 -5.09
N ARG A 56 3.08 17.69 -4.26
CA ARG A 56 3.47 17.41 -2.87
C ARG A 56 2.22 16.95 -2.13
N LEU A 57 2.32 15.88 -1.36
CA LEU A 57 1.21 15.39 -0.54
C LEU A 57 1.50 15.68 0.92
N LEU A 58 0.63 16.47 1.54
CA LEU A 58 0.65 16.75 2.97
C LEU A 58 -0.44 15.98 3.69
N LEU A 59 -0.08 15.36 4.80
CA LEU A 59 -0.99 14.73 5.74
C LEU A 59 -0.95 15.48 7.07
N SER A 60 -2.10 15.91 7.57
CA SER A 60 -2.21 16.55 8.89
C SER A 60 -3.28 15.89 9.76
N PHE A 61 -3.11 16.01 11.08
CA PHE A 61 -4.01 15.43 12.08
C PHE A 61 -4.32 16.47 13.15
N GLY A 62 -5.58 16.94 13.22
CA GLY A 62 -5.95 17.99 14.17
C GLY A 62 -4.98 19.18 14.15
N GLY A 63 -4.44 19.55 15.31
CA GLY A 63 -3.47 20.66 15.45
C GLY A 63 -2.00 20.29 15.21
N GLU A 64 -1.68 19.05 14.85
CA GLU A 64 -0.29 18.60 14.68
C GLU A 64 0.36 19.18 13.41
N ALA A 65 1.69 19.29 13.42
CA ALA A 65 2.44 19.77 12.26
C ALA A 65 2.20 18.86 11.04
N PRO A 66 1.88 19.43 9.86
CA PRO A 66 1.63 18.64 8.65
C PRO A 66 2.89 17.92 8.21
N ARG A 67 2.72 16.69 7.73
CA ARG A 67 3.78 15.83 7.24
C ARG A 67 3.83 15.81 5.72
N ASP A 68 5.02 15.96 5.15
CA ASP A 68 5.26 15.87 3.71
C ASP A 68 5.72 14.48 3.28
N PHE A 69 5.01 13.92 2.29
CA PHE A 69 5.35 12.67 1.62
C PHE A 69 6.13 12.87 0.32
N GLY A 70 6.60 14.09 0.06
CA GLY A 70 7.44 14.43 -1.09
C GLY A 70 6.69 14.34 -2.42
N ARG A 71 7.45 14.17 -3.51
CA ARG A 71 6.87 13.86 -4.83
C ARG A 71 6.36 12.42 -4.80
N SER A 72 5.04 12.28 -4.76
CA SER A 72 4.37 11.00 -4.95
C SER A 72 4.18 10.73 -6.45
N ASN A 73 3.88 9.48 -6.80
CA ASN A 73 3.38 9.08 -8.11
C ASN A 73 1.93 9.55 -8.35
N MET A 74 1.49 10.61 -7.67
CA MET A 74 0.16 11.18 -7.80
C MET A 74 0.22 12.45 -8.63
N VAL A 75 -0.79 12.61 -9.48
CA VAL A 75 -0.94 13.75 -10.37
C VAL A 75 -2.33 14.36 -10.23
N ILE A 76 -2.42 15.65 -10.52
CA ILE A 76 -3.67 16.40 -10.43
C ILE A 76 -4.31 16.47 -11.81
N CYS A 77 -5.59 16.14 -11.90
CA CYS A 77 -6.40 16.33 -13.09
C CYS A 77 -7.84 16.64 -12.71
N SER A 78 -8.65 17.09 -13.67
CA SER A 78 -10.09 17.21 -13.44
C SER A 78 -10.79 15.87 -13.65
N TYR A 79 -11.87 15.63 -12.90
CA TYR A 79 -12.68 14.42 -13.06
C TYR A 79 -13.17 14.26 -14.49
N ARG A 80 -13.63 15.37 -15.09
CA ARG A 80 -14.14 15.37 -16.45
C ARG A 80 -13.09 14.90 -17.44
N THR A 81 -11.88 15.48 -17.41
CA THR A 81 -10.80 15.07 -18.31
C THR A 81 -10.41 13.60 -18.14
N LEU A 82 -10.36 13.10 -16.90
CA LEU A 82 -10.11 11.67 -16.64
C LEU A 82 -11.19 10.79 -17.28
N VAL A 83 -12.47 11.07 -17.01
CA VAL A 83 -13.59 10.26 -17.51
C VAL A 83 -13.71 10.35 -19.02
N GLU A 84 -13.52 11.53 -19.62
CA GLU A 84 -13.51 11.73 -21.07
C GLU A 84 -12.42 10.88 -21.72
N SER A 85 -11.18 10.95 -21.21
CA SER A 85 -10.07 10.13 -21.72
C SER A 85 -10.35 8.63 -21.62
N LEU A 86 -10.88 8.15 -20.48
CA LEU A 86 -11.24 6.74 -20.32
C LEU A 86 -12.39 6.32 -21.24
N ARG A 87 -13.35 7.22 -21.46
CA ARG A 87 -14.51 7.00 -22.34
C ARG A 87 -14.09 6.93 -23.81
N GLU A 88 -13.25 7.86 -24.26
CA GLU A 88 -12.66 7.85 -25.60
C GLU A 88 -11.90 6.55 -25.85
N ALA A 89 -11.12 6.10 -24.87
CA ALA A 89 -10.41 4.83 -24.95
C ALA A 89 -11.36 3.62 -25.03
N ALA A 90 -12.52 3.66 -24.35
CA ALA A 90 -13.53 2.61 -24.46
C ALA A 90 -14.19 2.58 -25.84
N VAL A 91 -14.54 3.74 -26.40
CA VAL A 91 -15.10 3.86 -27.77
C VAL A 91 -14.09 3.41 -28.81
N ALA A 92 -12.82 3.83 -28.68
CA ALA A 92 -11.75 3.40 -29.57
C ALA A 92 -11.51 1.88 -29.54
N ALA A 93 -11.80 1.23 -28.41
CA ALA A 93 -11.76 -0.22 -28.28
C ALA A 93 -13.01 -0.93 -28.84
N GLY A 94 -14.04 -0.20 -29.27
CA GLY A 94 -15.26 -0.72 -29.88
C GLY A 94 -16.50 -0.74 -28.98
N ALA A 95 -16.46 -0.14 -27.78
CA ALA A 95 -17.65 -0.06 -26.93
C ALA A 95 -18.66 0.97 -27.46
N VAL A 96 -19.95 0.63 -27.43
CA VAL A 96 -21.06 1.53 -27.80
C VAL A 96 -21.56 2.25 -26.55
N ILE A 97 -21.79 3.57 -26.65
CA ILE A 97 -22.31 4.36 -25.52
C ILE A 97 -23.77 4.71 -25.76
N ALA A 98 -24.60 4.52 -24.74
CA ALA A 98 -26.01 4.92 -24.75
C ALA A 98 -26.42 5.63 -23.46
N THR A 99 -27.52 6.39 -23.52
CA THR A 99 -28.10 7.08 -22.36
C THR A 99 -29.10 6.23 -21.58
N ALA A 100 -29.60 5.16 -22.19
CA ALA A 100 -30.51 4.21 -21.61
C ALA A 100 -30.19 2.79 -22.13
N VAL A 101 -30.62 1.79 -21.37
CA VAL A 101 -30.62 0.40 -21.84
C VAL A 101 -31.76 0.27 -22.86
N PRO A 102 -31.53 -0.32 -24.05
CA PRO A 102 -32.60 -0.63 -25.00
C PRO A 102 -33.67 -1.54 -24.36
N ASP A 103 -34.91 -1.48 -24.84
CA ASP A 103 -36.02 -2.32 -24.34
C ASP A 103 -35.86 -3.83 -24.68
N GLU A 104 -34.83 -4.21 -25.44
CA GLU A 104 -34.50 -5.60 -25.81
C GLU A 104 -33.54 -6.29 -24.82
N ASP A 105 -33.48 -7.63 -24.91
CA ASP A 105 -32.81 -8.59 -24.01
C ASP A 105 -31.62 -8.02 -23.21
N ILE A 106 -31.80 -8.00 -21.88
CA ILE A 106 -30.76 -7.75 -20.90
C ILE A 106 -29.69 -8.85 -21.08
N PRO A 107 -28.40 -8.50 -21.22
CA PRO A 107 -27.40 -9.46 -21.63
C PRO A 107 -27.15 -10.50 -20.53
N GLY A 108 -26.54 -11.62 -20.93
CA GLY A 108 -26.15 -12.68 -19.99
C GLY A 108 -25.14 -12.23 -18.92
N LEU A 109 -24.47 -11.08 -19.11
CA LEU A 109 -23.54 -10.52 -18.13
C LEU A 109 -23.70 -9.01 -17.97
N VAL A 110 -23.77 -8.56 -16.72
CA VAL A 110 -23.86 -7.14 -16.35
C VAL A 110 -22.68 -6.75 -15.45
N VAL A 111 -22.04 -5.61 -15.72
CA VAL A 111 -21.11 -4.95 -14.82
C VAL A 111 -21.78 -3.70 -14.26
N ASP A 112 -21.98 -3.66 -12.94
CA ASP A 112 -22.55 -2.51 -12.23
C ASP A 112 -21.43 -1.60 -11.70
N ALA A 113 -21.25 -0.45 -12.34
CA ALA A 113 -20.30 0.59 -11.98
C ALA A 113 -21.01 1.92 -11.68
N THR A 114 -22.26 1.87 -11.21
CA THR A 114 -23.12 3.06 -10.99
C THR A 114 -22.77 3.89 -9.76
N GLY A 115 -21.86 3.40 -8.91
CA GLY A 115 -21.43 4.07 -7.67
C GLY A 115 -22.24 3.65 -6.45
N ALA A 116 -22.13 4.42 -5.36
CA ALA A 116 -22.89 4.14 -4.14
C ALA A 116 -24.38 4.48 -4.31
N PRO A 117 -25.31 3.61 -3.85
CA PRO A 117 -26.72 3.99 -3.80
C PRO A 117 -26.92 5.14 -2.79
N PRO A 118 -27.85 6.07 -3.06
CA PRO A 118 -28.07 7.25 -2.20
C PRO A 118 -28.62 6.90 -0.82
N HIS A 119 -29.23 5.72 -0.66
CA HIS A 119 -29.72 5.19 0.61
C HIS A 119 -29.32 3.73 0.76
N SER A 120 -28.67 3.42 1.88
CA SER A 120 -28.33 2.06 2.25
C SER A 120 -28.06 2.01 3.75
N GLU A 121 -28.72 1.08 4.43
CA GLU A 121 -28.53 0.81 5.86
C GLU A 121 -27.29 -0.07 6.12
N ARG A 122 -26.52 -0.42 5.09
CA ARG A 122 -25.39 -1.32 5.22
C ARG A 122 -24.19 -0.63 5.88
N PRO A 123 -23.41 -1.32 6.73
CA PRO A 123 -22.20 -0.78 7.33
C PRO A 123 -21.21 -0.24 6.28
N GLY A 124 -20.54 0.88 6.58
CA GLY A 124 -19.54 1.49 5.70
C GLY A 124 -20.09 2.47 4.67
N HIS A 125 -21.34 2.90 4.80
CA HIS A 125 -21.86 4.04 4.02
C HIS A 125 -21.49 5.37 4.67
N GLY A 126 -21.23 6.35 3.83
CA GLY A 126 -20.80 7.68 4.21
C GLY A 126 -21.21 8.71 3.17
N TRP A 127 -20.68 9.92 3.34
CA TRP A 127 -20.99 11.06 2.50
C TRP A 127 -19.73 11.86 2.25
N THR A 128 -19.58 12.33 1.02
CA THR A 128 -18.58 13.32 0.64
C THR A 128 -19.29 14.57 0.13
N VAL A 129 -18.90 15.72 0.66
CA VAL A 129 -19.35 17.02 0.18
C VAL A 129 -18.18 17.72 -0.52
N THR A 130 -18.34 18.02 -1.79
CA THR A 130 -17.29 18.59 -2.63
C THR A 130 -17.72 19.95 -3.20
N GLY A 131 -16.78 20.90 -3.23
CA GLY A 131 -17.00 22.18 -3.89
C GLY A 131 -15.70 22.88 -4.22
N THR A 132 -15.81 23.98 -4.95
CA THR A 132 -14.69 24.89 -5.26
C THR A 132 -14.63 25.97 -4.19
N TRP A 133 -13.43 26.21 -3.68
CA TRP A 133 -13.13 27.18 -2.62
C TRP A 133 -12.05 28.15 -3.09
N ARG A 134 -12.15 29.40 -2.66
CA ARG A 134 -11.11 30.43 -2.85
C ARG A 134 -10.41 30.75 -1.54
N ASN A 135 -9.37 31.57 -1.59
CA ASN A 135 -8.48 31.90 -0.47
C ASN A 135 -7.75 30.67 0.10
N CYS A 136 -7.39 29.73 -0.79
CA CYS A 136 -6.71 28.49 -0.47
C CYS A 136 -5.24 28.58 -0.92
N SER A 137 -4.30 28.79 -0.02
CA SER A 137 -2.88 29.02 -0.37
C SER A 137 -2.08 27.72 -0.55
N VAL A 138 -2.60 26.73 -1.26
CA VAL A 138 -2.07 25.35 -1.37
C VAL A 138 -1.43 25.01 -2.72
N GLU A 139 -0.81 25.98 -3.39
CA GLU A 139 -0.27 25.82 -4.75
C GLU A 139 0.63 24.57 -4.91
N GLY A 140 0.27 23.69 -5.87
CA GLY A 140 1.00 22.45 -6.15
C GLY A 140 1.00 21.41 -5.01
N THR A 141 0.21 21.64 -3.96
CA THR A 141 0.22 20.83 -2.74
C THR A 141 -1.18 20.29 -2.45
N VAL A 142 -1.31 18.97 -2.42
CA VAL A 142 -2.53 18.30 -1.98
C VAL A 142 -2.48 18.15 -0.47
N VAL A 143 -3.52 18.58 0.23
CA VAL A 143 -3.64 18.41 1.68
C VAL A 143 -4.70 17.36 1.97
N THR A 144 -4.37 16.35 2.78
CA THR A 144 -5.33 15.44 3.40
C THR A 144 -5.26 15.64 4.91
N HIS A 145 -6.34 16.12 5.49
CA HIS A 145 -6.44 16.43 6.92
C HIS A 145 -7.46 15.51 7.58
N LEU A 146 -7.06 14.81 8.64
CA LEU A 146 -7.96 14.06 9.50
C LEU A 146 -8.30 14.92 10.72
N THR A 147 -9.58 15.26 10.87
CA THR A 147 -10.01 16.14 11.97
C THR A 147 -9.79 15.46 13.32
N GLN A 148 -9.47 16.26 14.34
CA GLN A 148 -9.49 15.78 15.70
C GLN A 148 -10.88 15.23 16.04
N PRO A 149 -10.97 14.00 16.59
CA PRO A 149 -12.25 13.48 17.03
C PRO A 149 -12.78 14.30 18.21
N ASP A 150 -14.10 14.34 18.34
CA ASP A 150 -14.78 15.00 19.46
C ASP A 150 -14.51 14.23 20.75
N ASP A 151 -13.87 14.89 21.73
CA ASP A 151 -13.48 14.31 23.01
C ASP A 151 -14.71 13.88 23.85
N GLU A 152 -15.87 14.50 23.65
CA GLU A 152 -17.11 14.17 24.35
C GLU A 152 -17.90 13.03 23.67
N ASN A 153 -17.59 12.74 22.41
CA ASN A 153 -18.26 11.71 21.62
C ASN A 153 -17.29 10.62 21.13
N PRO A 154 -17.12 9.52 21.89
CA PRO A 154 -16.27 8.40 21.51
C PRO A 154 -16.74 7.66 20.24
N ARG A 155 -17.98 7.93 19.78
CA ARG A 155 -18.58 7.33 18.58
C ARG A 155 -18.68 8.30 17.41
N ALA A 156 -18.05 9.47 17.51
CA ALA A 156 -18.02 10.43 16.41
C ALA A 156 -17.45 9.78 15.14
N ALA A 157 -18.17 9.91 14.03
CA ALA A 157 -17.69 9.43 12.75
C ALA A 157 -16.45 10.24 12.32
N PRO A 158 -15.44 9.59 11.71
CA PRO A 158 -14.28 10.29 11.19
C PRO A 158 -14.69 11.34 10.17
N VAL A 159 -14.00 12.48 10.17
CA VAL A 159 -14.12 13.53 9.15
C VAL A 159 -12.75 13.77 8.54
N VAL A 160 -12.73 13.79 7.21
CA VAL A 160 -11.53 13.91 6.41
C VAL A 160 -11.72 15.05 5.44
N VAL A 161 -10.81 16.02 5.47
CA VAL A 161 -10.81 17.16 4.54
C VAL A 161 -9.68 16.95 3.54
N ARG A 162 -10.02 16.91 2.25
CA ARG A 162 -9.05 16.83 1.16
C ARG A 162 -9.11 18.10 0.33
N VAL A 163 -7.96 18.76 0.18
CA VAL A 163 -7.79 19.99 -0.59
C VAL A 163 -6.90 19.70 -1.78
N VAL A 164 -7.41 19.92 -2.98
CA VAL A 164 -6.70 19.73 -4.26
C VAL A 164 -6.64 21.07 -4.99
N PRO A 165 -5.45 21.64 -5.27
CA PRO A 165 -5.34 22.93 -5.94
C PRO A 165 -5.92 22.87 -7.36
N VAL A 166 -6.50 23.99 -7.82
CA VAL A 166 -7.01 24.11 -9.19
C VAL A 166 -5.91 24.60 -10.13
N SER A 167 -5.56 23.75 -11.10
CA SER A 167 -4.59 24.08 -12.14
C SER A 167 -5.00 25.35 -12.90
N GLY A 168 -4.11 26.34 -12.95
CA GLY A 168 -4.36 27.62 -13.63
C GLY A 168 -5.21 28.64 -12.86
N ALA A 169 -5.62 28.34 -11.61
CA ALA A 169 -6.39 29.25 -10.77
C ALA A 169 -5.75 29.39 -9.37
N PRO A 170 -4.72 30.24 -9.21
CA PRO A 170 -4.06 30.47 -7.92
C PRO A 170 -5.06 30.86 -6.82
N GLY A 171 -4.81 30.38 -5.60
CA GLY A 171 -5.70 30.63 -4.46
C GLY A 171 -7.04 29.87 -4.50
N THR A 172 -7.27 29.03 -5.51
CA THR A 172 -8.50 28.23 -5.67
C THR A 172 -8.19 26.73 -5.51
N ALA A 173 -9.05 26.01 -4.80
CA ALA A 173 -8.93 24.58 -4.59
C ALA A 173 -10.29 23.88 -4.70
N THR A 174 -10.29 22.64 -5.17
CA THR A 174 -11.39 21.71 -4.91
C THR A 174 -11.22 21.15 -3.50
N VAL A 175 -12.23 21.30 -2.67
CA VAL A 175 -12.23 20.77 -1.30
C VAL A 175 -13.32 19.73 -1.18
N SER A 176 -12.96 18.55 -0.69
CA SER A 176 -13.88 17.45 -0.38
C SER A 176 -13.84 17.16 1.10
N VAL A 177 -15.00 17.13 1.75
CA VAL A 177 -15.17 16.74 3.15
C VAL A 177 -15.90 15.41 3.20
N THR A 178 -15.21 14.37 3.66
CA THR A 178 -15.71 12.99 3.69
C THR A 178 -15.96 12.54 5.11
N THR A 179 -17.09 11.84 5.34
CA THR A 179 -17.40 11.22 6.63
C THR A 179 -18.11 9.89 6.45
N MET A 180 -17.85 8.92 7.33
CA MET A 180 -18.51 7.61 7.35
C MET A 180 -19.73 7.61 8.29
N SER A 181 -20.50 8.71 8.29
CA SER A 181 -21.74 8.85 9.06
C SER A 181 -22.97 8.44 8.25
N SER A 182 -24.08 8.18 8.95
CA SER A 182 -25.36 7.86 8.31
C SER A 182 -25.99 9.03 7.55
N ARG A 183 -25.58 10.27 7.82
CA ARG A 183 -26.08 11.50 7.18
C ARG A 183 -24.93 12.42 6.76
N PRO A 184 -25.12 13.27 5.74
CA PRO A 184 -24.15 14.30 5.39
C PRO A 184 -23.85 15.25 6.56
N LEU A 185 -22.65 15.83 6.58
CA LEU A 185 -22.31 16.90 7.51
C LEU A 185 -23.14 18.16 7.24
N ALA A 186 -23.48 18.87 8.31
CA ALA A 186 -24.11 20.19 8.23
C ALA A 186 -23.13 21.24 7.68
N GLY A 187 -23.65 22.28 7.03
CA GLY A 187 -22.83 23.28 6.33
C GLY A 187 -21.85 24.05 7.22
N ASP A 188 -22.28 24.43 8.41
CA ASP A 188 -21.45 25.07 9.44
C ASP A 188 -20.26 24.19 9.88
N ARG A 189 -20.50 22.88 10.05
CA ARG A 189 -19.45 21.91 10.36
C ARG A 189 -18.48 21.70 9.20
N ILE A 190 -18.96 21.76 7.96
CA ILE A 190 -18.12 21.68 6.75
C ILE A 190 -17.17 22.88 6.73
N GLU A 191 -17.71 24.11 6.86
CA GLU A 191 -16.89 25.31 6.85
C GLU A 191 -15.84 25.33 7.96
N SER A 192 -16.25 24.95 9.18
CA SER A 192 -15.34 24.84 10.32
C SER A 192 -14.20 23.86 10.05
N ALA A 193 -14.53 22.64 9.57
CA ALA A 193 -13.54 21.61 9.27
C ALA A 193 -12.56 22.04 8.17
N VAL A 194 -13.04 22.73 7.13
CA VAL A 194 -12.19 23.23 6.04
C VAL A 194 -11.22 24.30 6.55
N ARG A 195 -11.71 25.28 7.32
CA ARG A 195 -10.86 26.37 7.84
C ARG A 195 -9.84 25.90 8.87
N SER A 196 -10.14 24.83 9.61
CA SER A 196 -9.21 24.23 10.58
C SER A 196 -8.24 23.21 9.97
N ALA A 197 -8.44 22.80 8.70
CA ALA A 197 -7.66 21.71 8.10
C ALA A 197 -6.17 22.04 7.92
N ASP A 198 -5.86 23.30 7.66
CA ASP A 198 -4.51 23.81 7.46
C ASP A 198 -4.50 25.34 7.63
N PRO A 199 -3.42 25.96 8.16
CA PRO A 199 -3.31 27.43 8.21
C PRO A 199 -3.56 28.13 6.87
N ARG A 200 -3.23 27.48 5.74
CA ARG A 200 -3.46 27.99 4.37
C ARG A 200 -4.93 27.98 3.95
N MET A 201 -5.81 27.38 4.76
CA MET A 201 -7.26 27.29 4.54
C MET A 201 -8.07 28.18 5.50
N ALA A 202 -7.43 28.88 6.44
CA ALA A 202 -8.12 29.63 7.50
C ALA A 202 -9.13 30.66 6.96
N ALA A 203 -8.84 31.27 5.81
CA ALA A 203 -9.70 32.25 5.14
C ALA A 203 -10.55 31.65 4.00
N ALA A 204 -10.58 30.32 3.87
CA ALA A 204 -11.24 29.65 2.76
C ALA A 204 -12.76 29.86 2.80
N VAL A 205 -13.32 30.12 1.61
CA VAL A 205 -14.77 30.25 1.41
C VAL A 205 -15.19 29.52 0.14
N ALA A 206 -16.32 28.81 0.23
CA ALA A 206 -16.92 28.15 -0.93
C ALA A 206 -17.39 29.19 -1.94
N VAL A 207 -17.13 28.93 -3.23
CA VAL A 207 -17.53 29.81 -4.36
C VAL A 207 -18.41 29.10 -5.37
N SER A 208 -18.62 27.79 -5.21
CA SER A 208 -19.60 27.01 -5.94
C SER A 208 -20.62 26.41 -4.98
N PRO A 209 -21.82 26.05 -5.46
CA PRO A 209 -22.69 25.14 -4.71
C PRO A 209 -21.92 23.87 -4.33
N LEU A 210 -22.12 23.43 -3.09
CA LEU A 210 -21.55 22.18 -2.60
C LEU A 210 -22.36 21.01 -3.15
N THR A 211 -21.68 20.03 -3.74
CA THR A 211 -22.30 18.82 -4.25
C THR A 211 -22.11 17.69 -3.25
N VAL A 212 -23.19 16.98 -2.95
CA VAL A 212 -23.20 15.86 -1.99
C VAL A 212 -23.21 14.55 -2.76
N TYR A 213 -22.25 13.69 -2.47
CA TYR A 213 -22.12 12.36 -3.04
C TYR A 213 -22.23 11.29 -1.94
N PRO A 214 -23.04 10.24 -2.11
CA PRO A 214 -22.96 9.08 -1.24
C PRO A 214 -21.61 8.39 -1.45
N VAL A 215 -21.08 7.79 -0.39
CA VAL A 215 -19.83 7.02 -0.42
C VAL A 215 -20.10 5.63 0.14
N ASN A 216 -19.53 4.61 -0.51
CA ASN A 216 -19.62 3.24 -0.06
C ASN A 216 -18.22 2.65 0.15
N ALA A 217 -17.86 2.46 1.42
CA ALA A 217 -16.67 1.75 1.87
C ALA A 217 -17.00 0.38 2.51
N GLY A 218 -18.21 -0.14 2.24
CA GLY A 218 -18.74 -1.38 2.78
C GLY A 218 -18.22 -2.65 2.10
N PHE A 219 -17.05 -2.62 1.45
CA PHE A 219 -16.55 -3.71 0.60
C PHE A 219 -16.60 -5.09 1.24
N ALA A 220 -17.36 -6.00 0.64
CA ALA A 220 -17.33 -7.42 0.95
C ALA A 220 -17.37 -8.18 -0.39
N PRO A 221 -16.42 -9.08 -0.68
CA PRO A 221 -16.39 -9.82 -1.94
C PRO A 221 -17.69 -10.56 -2.24
N GLU A 222 -18.35 -11.07 -1.20
CA GLU A 222 -19.61 -11.80 -1.29
C GLU A 222 -20.73 -10.90 -1.82
N ASN A 223 -20.65 -9.59 -1.54
CA ASN A 223 -21.60 -8.57 -1.97
C ASN A 223 -21.20 -7.90 -3.30
N ALA A 224 -20.09 -8.32 -3.91
CA ALA A 224 -19.62 -7.81 -5.20
C ALA A 224 -20.29 -8.51 -6.38
N ILE A 225 -21.09 -9.55 -6.12
CA ILE A 225 -22.01 -10.17 -7.08
C ILE A 225 -23.43 -9.88 -6.60
N ARG A 226 -24.26 -9.23 -7.43
CA ARG A 226 -25.65 -8.88 -7.07
C ARG A 226 -26.56 -9.19 -8.24
N ASP A 227 -27.53 -10.06 -8.04
CA ASP A 227 -28.51 -10.41 -9.08
C ASP A 227 -27.86 -10.80 -10.42
N GLY A 228 -26.74 -11.53 -10.36
CA GLY A 228 -25.94 -11.93 -11.52
C GLY A 228 -25.02 -10.84 -12.12
N ALA A 229 -25.04 -9.62 -11.57
CA ALA A 229 -24.16 -8.52 -11.98
C ALA A 229 -22.86 -8.47 -11.15
N LEU A 230 -21.76 -8.11 -11.82
CA LEU A 230 -20.46 -7.84 -11.19
C LEU A 230 -20.42 -6.37 -10.75
N ALA A 231 -20.54 -6.09 -9.46
CA ALA A 231 -20.37 -4.74 -8.93
C ALA A 231 -18.88 -4.35 -8.93
N ALA A 232 -18.55 -3.17 -9.46
CA ALA A 232 -17.18 -2.65 -9.56
C ALA A 232 -17.06 -1.23 -8.96
N GLY A 233 -15.88 -0.91 -8.46
CA GLY A 233 -15.57 0.36 -7.78
C GLY A 233 -16.47 0.64 -6.59
N GLU A 234 -16.98 1.87 -6.50
CA GLU A 234 -17.79 2.28 -5.36
C GLU A 234 -19.10 1.47 -5.24
N ALA A 235 -19.65 0.95 -6.34
CA ALA A 235 -20.80 0.04 -6.29
C ALA A 235 -20.46 -1.24 -5.50
N ALA A 236 -19.21 -1.71 -5.57
CA ALA A 236 -18.68 -2.84 -4.79
C ALA A 236 -18.30 -2.47 -3.35
N GLY A 237 -18.34 -1.18 -2.98
CA GLY A 237 -17.90 -0.68 -1.68
C GLY A 237 -16.40 -0.37 -1.60
N LEU A 238 -15.73 -0.24 -2.76
CA LEU A 238 -14.28 -0.04 -2.84
C LEU A 238 -13.88 1.44 -2.74
N VAL A 239 -14.20 2.06 -1.61
CA VAL A 239 -13.69 3.39 -1.24
C VAL A 239 -12.88 3.29 0.05
N ASN A 240 -11.66 3.84 0.05
CA ASN A 240 -10.82 3.92 1.23
C ASN A 240 -11.56 4.73 2.31
N PRO A 241 -11.92 4.12 3.44
CA PRO A 241 -12.78 4.78 4.40
C PRO A 241 -12.02 5.84 5.23
N PHE A 242 -10.69 5.88 5.19
CA PHE A 242 -9.86 6.90 5.83
C PHE A 242 -9.68 8.16 5.01
N THR A 243 -9.83 8.08 3.69
CA THR A 243 -9.49 9.18 2.80
C THR A 243 -10.61 9.59 1.85
N GLY A 244 -11.61 8.72 1.68
CA GLY A 244 -12.63 8.86 0.64
C GLY A 244 -12.12 8.56 -0.76
N ASP A 245 -10.88 8.07 -0.92
CA ASP A 245 -10.34 7.76 -2.24
C ASP A 245 -10.90 6.45 -2.80
N GLY A 246 -11.29 6.46 -4.08
CA GLY A 246 -12.03 5.36 -4.72
C GLY A 246 -11.60 5.05 -6.14
N ILE A 247 -11.02 6.02 -6.85
CA ILE A 247 -10.79 5.93 -8.31
C ILE A 247 -9.86 4.78 -8.63
N SER A 248 -8.80 4.64 -7.84
CA SER A 248 -7.83 3.60 -8.08
C SER A 248 -8.42 2.21 -7.91
N TYR A 249 -9.16 2.00 -6.83
CA TYR A 249 -9.87 0.74 -6.60
C TYR A 249 -10.96 0.47 -7.66
N ALA A 250 -11.59 1.52 -8.18
CA ALA A 250 -12.60 1.44 -9.23
C ALA A 250 -12.03 0.89 -10.54
N ILE A 251 -10.92 1.42 -11.00
CA ILE A 251 -10.23 0.93 -12.20
C ILE A 251 -9.72 -0.49 -11.96
N ARG A 252 -9.07 -0.72 -10.80
CA ARG A 252 -8.52 -2.02 -10.45
C ARG A 252 -9.58 -3.13 -10.41
N SER A 253 -10.74 -2.88 -9.81
CA SER A 253 -11.83 -3.87 -9.78
C SER A 253 -12.44 -4.10 -11.16
N ALA A 254 -12.56 -3.06 -11.99
CA ALA A 254 -12.99 -3.21 -13.37
C ALA A 254 -12.03 -4.08 -14.21
N GLU A 255 -10.72 -3.97 -13.99
CA GLU A 255 -9.73 -4.86 -14.63
C GLU A 255 -9.91 -6.32 -14.21
N ILE A 256 -10.13 -6.59 -12.92
CA ILE A 256 -10.38 -7.95 -12.42
C ILE A 256 -11.68 -8.51 -13.01
N ALA A 257 -12.73 -7.69 -13.11
CA ALA A 257 -14.00 -8.07 -13.72
C ALA A 257 -13.80 -8.43 -15.20
N ALA A 258 -13.18 -7.55 -15.99
CA ALA A 258 -12.91 -7.80 -17.40
C ALA A 258 -12.05 -9.06 -17.64
N GLU A 259 -11.03 -9.28 -16.81
CA GLU A 259 -10.20 -10.50 -16.87
C GLU A 259 -10.99 -11.77 -16.56
N ALA A 260 -11.86 -11.76 -15.53
CA ALA A 260 -12.70 -12.91 -15.19
C ALA A 260 -13.65 -13.27 -16.34
N VAL A 261 -14.28 -12.26 -16.93
CA VAL A 261 -15.19 -12.39 -18.08
C VAL A 261 -14.48 -12.93 -19.31
N ALA A 262 -13.33 -12.36 -19.65
CA ALA A 262 -12.55 -12.78 -20.82
C ALA A 262 -12.07 -14.23 -20.73
N ARG A 263 -11.71 -14.71 -19.52
CA ARG A 263 -11.25 -16.10 -19.28
C ARG A 263 -12.40 -17.11 -19.29
N HIS A 264 -13.60 -16.72 -18.86
CA HIS A 264 -14.73 -17.64 -18.63
C HIS A 264 -15.98 -17.26 -19.42
N ARG A 265 -15.81 -16.86 -20.70
CA ARG A 265 -16.85 -16.25 -21.55
C ARG A 265 -18.22 -16.94 -21.56
N LYS A 266 -18.26 -18.27 -21.41
CA LYS A 266 -19.49 -19.09 -21.53
C LYS A 266 -20.02 -19.59 -20.18
N ASP A 267 -19.38 -19.22 -19.06
CA ASP A 267 -19.67 -19.77 -17.74
C ASP A 267 -19.78 -18.64 -16.70
N PRO A 268 -20.99 -18.05 -16.52
CA PRO A 268 -21.21 -16.96 -15.58
C PRO A 268 -20.87 -17.31 -14.12
N SER A 269 -21.02 -18.57 -13.72
CA SER A 269 -20.64 -19.04 -12.39
C SER A 269 -19.13 -18.96 -12.20
N ARG A 270 -18.33 -19.46 -13.15
CA ARG A 270 -16.87 -19.32 -13.12
C ARG A 270 -16.39 -17.88 -13.23
N VAL A 271 -17.10 -17.02 -13.96
CA VAL A 271 -16.83 -15.57 -13.98
C VAL A 271 -16.98 -15.00 -12.58
N SER A 272 -18.07 -15.32 -11.90
CA SER A 272 -18.36 -14.83 -10.54
C SER A 272 -17.31 -15.31 -9.53
N ASP A 273 -16.98 -16.60 -9.56
CA ASP A 273 -15.95 -17.19 -8.69
C ASP A 273 -14.57 -16.57 -8.93
N ALA A 274 -14.17 -16.41 -10.20
CA ALA A 274 -12.90 -15.81 -10.56
C ALA A 274 -12.83 -14.32 -10.16
N TYR A 275 -13.94 -13.58 -10.34
CA TYR A 275 -14.03 -12.18 -9.92
C TYR A 275 -13.93 -12.06 -8.39
N GLN A 276 -14.72 -12.82 -7.64
CA GLN A 276 -14.67 -12.84 -6.18
C GLN A 276 -13.28 -13.23 -5.66
N ALA A 277 -12.66 -14.26 -6.23
CA ALA A 277 -11.31 -14.68 -5.87
C ALA A 277 -10.27 -13.57 -6.15
N GLY A 278 -10.39 -12.88 -7.28
CA GLY A 278 -9.53 -11.75 -7.63
C GLY A 278 -9.69 -10.56 -6.69
N LEU A 279 -10.92 -10.26 -6.28
CA LEU A 279 -11.22 -9.23 -5.28
C LEU A 279 -10.70 -9.61 -3.88
N ARG A 280 -10.88 -10.87 -3.45
CA ARG A 280 -10.33 -11.40 -2.20
C ARG A 280 -8.82 -11.25 -2.14
N ALA A 281 -8.16 -11.68 -3.21
CA ALA A 281 -6.72 -11.56 -3.37
C ALA A 281 -6.26 -10.09 -3.31
N SER A 282 -7.01 -9.16 -3.91
CA SER A 282 -6.56 -7.77 -4.07
C SER A 282 -6.89 -6.87 -2.87
N PHE A 283 -8.05 -7.03 -2.22
CA PHE A 283 -8.62 -5.99 -1.36
C PHE A 283 -9.04 -6.43 0.05
N VAL A 284 -9.41 -7.70 0.29
CA VAL A 284 -10.10 -8.09 1.55
C VAL A 284 -9.31 -7.76 2.80
N GLY A 285 -8.03 -8.14 2.85
CA GLY A 285 -7.19 -7.87 4.01
C GLY A 285 -7.11 -6.39 4.34
N TYR A 286 -6.98 -5.53 3.32
CA TYR A 286 -6.92 -4.08 3.48
C TYR A 286 -8.23 -3.47 3.96
N PHE A 287 -9.35 -3.75 3.29
CA PHE A 287 -10.64 -3.14 3.63
C PHE A 287 -11.25 -3.69 4.93
N HIS A 288 -10.98 -4.95 5.28
CA HIS A 288 -11.32 -5.49 6.60
C HIS A 288 -10.64 -4.66 7.69
N THR A 289 -9.32 -4.51 7.54
CA THR A 289 -8.47 -3.76 8.45
C THR A 289 -8.86 -2.28 8.54
N ALA A 290 -9.08 -1.61 7.41
CA ALA A 290 -9.42 -0.19 7.38
C ALA A 290 -10.76 0.10 8.09
N ARG A 291 -11.77 -0.78 7.92
CA ARG A 291 -13.05 -0.66 8.63
C ARG A 291 -12.92 -0.88 10.13
N HIS A 292 -12.12 -1.85 10.55
CA HIS A 292 -11.87 -2.05 11.98
C HIS A 292 -11.18 -0.81 12.56
N ALA A 293 -10.16 -0.27 11.89
CA ALA A 293 -9.48 0.94 12.35
C ALA A 293 -10.42 2.15 12.49
N ILE A 294 -11.47 2.26 11.66
CA ILE A 294 -12.50 3.31 11.77
C ILE A 294 -13.50 3.07 12.88
N ARG A 295 -13.85 1.81 13.19
CA ARG A 295 -14.62 1.51 14.40
C ARG A 295 -13.87 1.92 15.66
N HIS A 296 -12.54 1.91 15.61
CA HIS A 296 -11.64 2.34 16.67
C HIS A 296 -10.95 3.68 16.32
N TYR A 297 -11.67 4.59 15.64
CA TYR A 297 -11.10 5.83 15.09
C TYR A 297 -10.34 6.66 16.11
N HIS A 298 -10.83 6.78 17.35
CA HIS A 298 -10.14 7.52 18.42
C HIS A 298 -8.73 7.00 18.71
N LEU A 299 -8.56 5.68 18.81
CA LEU A 299 -7.24 5.06 19.01
C LEU A 299 -6.37 5.24 17.77
N ALA A 300 -6.94 4.96 16.59
CA ALA A 300 -6.22 5.09 15.34
C ALA A 300 -5.71 6.53 15.12
N TRP A 301 -6.56 7.52 15.39
CA TRP A 301 -6.22 8.93 15.32
C TRP A 301 -5.10 9.28 16.30
N ARG A 302 -5.14 8.86 17.57
CA ARG A 302 -4.08 9.13 18.55
C ARG A 302 -2.71 8.58 18.13
N ILE A 303 -2.68 7.38 17.54
CA ILE A 303 -1.44 6.76 17.06
C ILE A 303 -0.88 7.55 15.87
N LEU A 304 -1.72 7.87 14.88
CA LEU A 304 -1.29 8.59 13.69
C LEU A 304 -0.91 10.04 14.01
N SER A 305 -1.70 10.75 14.83
CA SER A 305 -1.42 12.14 15.21
C SER A 305 -0.14 12.25 16.05
N SER A 306 0.03 11.41 17.07
CA SER A 306 1.23 11.44 17.92
C SER A 306 2.52 11.14 17.15
N SER A 307 2.44 10.45 16.01
CA SER A 307 3.59 10.10 15.17
C SER A 307 3.73 10.96 13.90
N ALA A 308 2.93 12.02 13.76
CA ALA A 308 2.89 12.87 12.56
C ALA A 308 4.27 13.40 12.14
N SER A 309 5.12 13.77 13.09
CA SER A 309 6.46 14.29 12.84
C SER A 309 7.58 13.26 12.87
N SER A 310 7.32 12.00 13.24
CA SER A 310 8.39 11.00 13.36
C SER A 310 8.79 10.44 12.01
N GLU A 311 10.08 10.54 11.68
CA GLU A 311 10.67 9.99 10.46
C GLU A 311 10.98 8.49 10.55
N HIS A 312 10.68 7.84 11.68
CA HIS A 312 10.95 6.43 11.86
C HIS A 312 10.17 5.55 10.84
N PRO A 313 10.81 4.54 10.21
CA PRO A 313 10.19 3.63 9.23
C PRO A 313 8.81 3.11 9.62
N PHE A 314 8.67 2.67 10.87
CA PHE A 314 7.43 2.15 11.44
C PHE A 314 6.23 3.10 11.22
N PHE A 315 6.37 4.39 11.59
CA PHE A 315 5.29 5.38 11.48
C PHE A 315 5.08 5.87 10.05
N ARG A 316 6.16 5.96 9.26
CA ARG A 316 6.08 6.36 7.85
C ARG A 316 5.24 5.38 7.04
N GLN A 317 5.48 4.08 7.25
CA GLN A 317 4.70 3.02 6.62
C GLN A 317 3.23 3.03 7.07
N SER A 318 2.93 3.35 8.34
CA SER A 318 1.53 3.51 8.81
C SER A 318 0.79 4.57 8.01
N HIS A 319 1.37 5.76 7.94
CA HIS A 319 0.75 6.91 7.31
C HIS A 319 0.58 6.69 5.80
N ARG A 320 1.56 6.07 5.14
CA ARG A 320 1.44 5.69 3.73
C ARG A 320 0.29 4.72 3.49
N ALA A 321 0.13 3.69 4.33
CA ALA A 321 -0.94 2.72 4.15
C ALA A 321 -2.34 3.36 4.29
N VAL A 322 -2.46 4.40 5.13
CA VAL A 322 -3.68 5.22 5.24
C VAL A 322 -3.91 6.05 3.96
N LEU A 323 -2.87 6.72 3.46
CA LEU A 323 -2.94 7.64 2.32
C LEU A 323 -3.09 6.95 0.96
N PHE A 324 -2.31 5.89 0.72
CA PHE A 324 -2.02 5.33 -0.60
C PHE A 324 -2.54 3.91 -0.81
N GLY A 325 -3.56 3.48 -0.06
CA GLY A 325 -4.11 2.12 -0.22
C GLY A 325 -4.56 1.79 -1.66
N GLY A 326 -4.94 2.81 -2.45
CA GLY A 326 -5.31 2.68 -3.86
C GLY A 326 -4.13 2.28 -4.73
N ALA A 327 -2.98 2.92 -4.49
CA ALA A 327 -1.75 2.73 -5.29
C ALA A 327 -1.20 1.34 -5.07
N MET A 328 -1.19 0.92 -3.81
CA MET A 328 -0.82 -0.43 -3.41
C MET A 328 -1.68 -1.52 -4.10
N ALA A 329 -2.94 -1.21 -4.43
CA ALA A 329 -3.79 -2.16 -5.14
C ALA A 329 -3.53 -2.23 -6.65
N HIS A 330 -3.14 -1.12 -7.28
CA HIS A 330 -2.75 -1.07 -8.69
C HIS A 330 -1.37 -1.65 -8.96
N ASP A 331 -0.41 -1.32 -8.11
CA ASP A 331 0.95 -1.83 -8.22
C ASP A 331 1.01 -3.35 -8.12
N ALA A 332 0.15 -3.95 -7.28
CA ALA A 332 -0.04 -5.39 -7.21
C ALA A 332 -0.53 -6.03 -8.53
N LEU A 333 -1.21 -5.30 -9.43
CA LEU A 333 -1.55 -5.78 -10.78
C LEU A 333 -0.44 -5.57 -11.78
N ARG A 334 0.20 -4.39 -11.78
CA ARG A 334 1.33 -4.11 -12.68
C ARG A 334 2.40 -5.19 -12.51
N ALA A 335 2.69 -5.53 -11.26
CA ALA A 335 3.51 -6.67 -10.88
C ALA A 335 3.11 -8.03 -11.51
N ARG A 336 1.82 -8.23 -11.83
CA ARG A 336 1.32 -9.44 -12.53
C ARG A 336 1.36 -9.32 -14.06
N ARG A 337 1.40 -8.10 -14.61
CA ARG A 337 1.35 -7.82 -16.06
C ARG A 337 2.73 -7.51 -16.67
N GLU A 338 3.70 -7.06 -15.89
CA GLU A 338 5.11 -7.05 -16.30
C GLU A 338 5.49 -8.45 -16.79
N PRO A 339 6.26 -8.59 -17.88
CA PRO A 339 6.68 -9.88 -18.41
C PRO A 339 7.28 -10.68 -17.25
N ALA A 340 6.53 -11.68 -16.80
CA ALA A 340 6.76 -12.29 -15.51
C ALA A 340 8.19 -12.83 -15.48
N ASP A 341 9.01 -12.33 -14.56
CA ASP A 341 10.13 -13.13 -14.13
C ASP A 341 9.51 -14.44 -13.61
N PRO A 342 9.83 -15.61 -14.22
CA PRO A 342 9.24 -16.89 -13.83
C PRO A 342 9.33 -17.14 -12.32
N VAL A 343 10.36 -16.59 -11.66
CA VAL A 343 10.56 -16.66 -10.21
C VAL A 343 9.36 -16.11 -9.42
N ARG A 344 8.77 -14.98 -9.84
CA ARG A 344 7.64 -14.37 -9.11
C ARG A 344 6.40 -15.26 -9.14
N LEU A 345 6.14 -15.92 -10.27
CA LEU A 345 5.01 -16.86 -10.41
C LEU A 345 5.18 -18.06 -9.47
N TYR A 346 6.42 -18.55 -9.30
CA TYR A 346 6.69 -19.66 -8.37
C TYR A 346 6.51 -19.29 -6.90
N LEU A 347 6.83 -18.06 -6.52
CA LEU A 347 6.74 -17.58 -5.14
C LEU A 347 5.36 -17.03 -4.76
N ALA A 348 4.53 -16.66 -5.74
CA ALA A 348 3.26 -15.98 -5.49
C ALA A 348 2.30 -16.78 -4.58
N PRO A 349 2.07 -18.10 -4.77
CA PRO A 349 1.18 -18.85 -3.88
C PRO A 349 1.68 -18.86 -2.43
N PHE A 350 2.98 -19.07 -2.23
CA PHE A 350 3.60 -19.12 -0.91
C PHE A 350 3.53 -17.76 -0.21
N THR A 351 4.00 -16.70 -0.87
CA THR A 351 3.98 -15.34 -0.31
C THR A 351 2.56 -14.82 -0.06
N MET A 352 1.57 -15.23 -0.87
CA MET A 352 0.17 -14.94 -0.61
C MET A 352 -0.33 -15.61 0.67
N ALA A 353 -0.01 -16.89 0.87
CA ALA A 353 -0.35 -17.61 2.09
C ALA A 353 0.30 -16.98 3.33
N CYS A 354 1.56 -16.52 3.24
CA CYS A 354 2.22 -15.79 4.34
C CYS A 354 1.46 -14.51 4.71
N ASN A 355 1.10 -13.70 3.71
CA ASN A 355 0.34 -12.47 3.93
C ASN A 355 -1.04 -12.77 4.56
N GLU A 356 -1.72 -13.84 4.13
CA GLU A 356 -3.01 -14.23 4.68
C GLU A 356 -2.91 -14.63 6.15
N VAL A 357 -1.89 -15.42 6.52
CA VAL A 357 -1.63 -15.78 7.92
C VAL A 357 -1.36 -14.53 8.76
N ALA A 358 -0.48 -13.64 8.31
CA ALA A 358 -0.14 -12.42 9.04
C ALA A 358 -1.39 -11.54 9.28
N VAL A 359 -2.11 -11.21 8.21
CA VAL A 359 -3.29 -10.32 8.26
C VAL A 359 -4.40 -10.90 9.12
N ARG A 360 -4.69 -12.20 9.01
CA ARG A 360 -5.73 -12.85 9.82
C ARG A 360 -5.40 -12.84 11.31
N ARG A 361 -4.11 -12.87 11.67
CA ARG A 361 -3.66 -12.88 13.06
C ARG A 361 -3.65 -11.50 13.71
N ILE A 362 -3.40 -10.44 12.94
CA ILE A 362 -3.25 -9.08 13.49
C ILE A 362 -4.40 -8.13 13.16
N GLY A 363 -5.18 -8.42 12.11
CA GLY A 363 -6.19 -7.51 11.57
C GLY A 363 -7.38 -7.26 12.49
N ASP A 364 -7.69 -8.19 13.39
CA ASP A 364 -8.81 -8.09 14.34
C ASP A 364 -8.43 -7.32 15.62
N GLU A 365 -7.16 -7.37 16.05
CA GLU A 365 -6.73 -6.72 17.30
C GLU A 365 -5.99 -5.40 17.06
N TRP A 366 -5.15 -5.35 16.03
CA TRP A 366 -4.33 -4.18 15.69
C TRP A 366 -4.41 -3.84 14.19
N PRO A 367 -5.53 -3.27 13.75
CA PRO A 367 -5.75 -3.07 12.33
C PRO A 367 -4.79 -2.06 11.72
N LEU A 368 -4.44 -0.98 12.44
CA LEU A 368 -3.42 -0.06 11.92
C LEU A 368 -2.13 -0.81 11.57
N LEU A 369 -1.64 -1.71 12.42
CA LEU A 369 -0.45 -2.53 12.16
C LEU A 369 -0.64 -3.47 10.97
N ALA A 370 -1.82 -4.08 10.85
CA ALA A 370 -2.13 -4.93 9.71
C ALA A 370 -2.01 -4.17 8.38
N MET A 371 -2.42 -2.89 8.33
CA MET A 371 -2.25 -2.04 7.14
C MET A 371 -0.76 -1.85 6.77
N HIS A 372 0.16 -1.84 7.74
CA HIS A 372 1.60 -1.75 7.46
C HIS A 372 2.10 -3.02 6.77
N THR A 373 1.68 -4.19 7.27
CA THR A 373 2.09 -5.49 6.71
C THR A 373 1.57 -5.68 5.28
N LEU A 374 0.40 -5.11 5.00
CA LEU A 374 -0.23 -5.06 3.69
C LEU A 374 0.49 -4.10 2.72
N GLY A 375 1.20 -3.10 3.26
CA GLY A 375 2.22 -2.26 2.59
C GLY A 375 3.17 -3.05 1.70
N GLY A 376 3.52 -4.25 2.15
CA GLY A 376 4.45 -5.13 1.46
C GLY A 376 3.87 -5.90 0.30
N ARG A 377 2.56 -5.85 -0.02
CA ARG A 377 1.92 -6.63 -1.12
C ARG A 377 2.56 -6.45 -2.50
N ASP A 378 3.32 -5.39 -2.66
CA ASP A 378 4.13 -5.14 -3.83
C ASP A 378 5.24 -6.21 -3.99
N GLY A 379 5.85 -6.28 -5.17
CA GLY A 379 6.93 -7.22 -5.44
C GLY A 379 8.10 -7.15 -4.45
N LEU A 380 9.06 -8.07 -4.60
CA LEU A 380 10.28 -8.13 -3.76
C LEU A 380 11.05 -6.80 -3.69
N HIS A 381 10.85 -5.91 -4.65
CA HIS A 381 11.51 -4.60 -4.74
C HIS A 381 10.97 -3.54 -3.78
N ARG A 382 9.79 -3.74 -3.17
CA ARG A 382 9.07 -2.68 -2.46
C ARG A 382 8.78 -2.98 -0.99
N GLY A 383 9.00 -4.22 -0.53
CA GLY A 383 8.88 -4.61 0.88
C GLY A 383 10.08 -5.41 1.37
N ILE A 384 10.23 -5.52 2.70
CA ILE A 384 11.17 -6.45 3.32
C ILE A 384 10.52 -7.83 3.33
N ARG A 385 11.00 -8.76 2.49
CA ARG A 385 10.35 -10.04 2.19
C ARG A 385 11.23 -11.25 2.53
N PRO A 386 11.58 -11.49 3.81
CA PRO A 386 12.31 -12.70 4.20
C PRO A 386 11.53 -13.98 3.86
N SER A 387 10.19 -13.92 3.74
CA SER A 387 9.38 -15.06 3.33
C SER A 387 9.74 -15.57 1.94
N ALA A 388 10.16 -14.69 1.03
CA ALA A 388 10.61 -15.07 -0.31
C ALA A 388 11.97 -15.76 -0.28
N LEU A 389 12.87 -15.31 0.61
CA LEU A 389 14.14 -15.99 0.85
C LEU A 389 13.93 -17.37 1.48
N PHE A 390 13.08 -17.45 2.50
CA PHE A 390 12.69 -18.71 3.13
C PHE A 390 12.09 -19.67 2.09
N ALA A 391 11.19 -19.20 1.23
CA ALA A 391 10.62 -19.99 0.14
C ALA A 391 11.68 -20.45 -0.87
N GLY A 392 12.63 -19.59 -1.24
CA GLY A 392 13.77 -19.98 -2.07
C GLY A 392 14.60 -21.07 -1.40
N ALA A 393 14.90 -20.93 -0.11
CA ALA A 393 15.66 -21.91 0.66
C ALA A 393 14.91 -23.25 0.83
N LEU A 394 13.57 -23.27 0.91
CA LEU A 394 12.77 -24.50 0.89
C LEU A 394 12.98 -25.32 -0.39
N MET A 395 13.30 -24.64 -1.50
CA MET A 395 13.52 -25.29 -2.79
C MET A 395 14.92 -25.91 -2.90
N ALA A 396 15.78 -25.78 -1.89
CA ALA A 396 17.13 -26.34 -1.90
C ALA A 396 17.14 -27.87 -2.00
N ALA A 397 16.10 -28.54 -1.51
CA ALA A 397 15.91 -29.99 -1.68
C ALA A 397 15.43 -30.41 -3.08
N GLY A 398 15.07 -29.46 -3.96
CA GLY A 398 14.67 -29.73 -5.36
C GLY A 398 13.18 -29.55 -5.66
N ASP A 399 12.34 -29.44 -4.63
CA ASP A 399 10.88 -29.33 -4.75
C ASP A 399 10.35 -27.88 -4.83
N HIS A 400 9.03 -27.74 -5.02
CA HIS A 400 8.33 -26.48 -4.84
C HIS A 400 8.27 -26.08 -3.36
N PRO A 401 8.19 -24.78 -3.03
CA PRO A 401 8.06 -24.35 -1.65
C PRO A 401 6.73 -24.85 -1.06
N ASP A 402 6.81 -25.67 0.00
CA ASP A 402 5.64 -26.21 0.68
C ASP A 402 4.85 -25.10 1.38
N VAL A 403 3.65 -24.81 0.89
CA VAL A 403 2.75 -23.77 1.42
C VAL A 403 2.40 -24.01 2.89
N ARG A 404 2.49 -25.25 3.39
CA ARG A 404 2.29 -25.55 4.83
C ARG A 404 3.32 -24.89 5.74
N GLN A 405 4.47 -24.45 5.19
CA GLN A 405 5.49 -23.70 5.91
C GLN A 405 5.23 -22.18 5.91
N ALA A 406 4.19 -21.69 5.23
CA ALA A 406 3.84 -20.27 5.20
C ALA A 406 3.64 -19.63 6.58
N PRO A 407 3.06 -20.31 7.60
CA PRO A 407 2.98 -19.75 8.96
C PRO A 407 4.34 -19.43 9.58
N VAL A 408 5.37 -20.25 9.33
CA VAL A 408 6.73 -19.99 9.82
C VAL A 408 7.29 -18.72 9.19
N ALA A 409 7.16 -18.59 7.87
CA ALA A 409 7.60 -17.40 7.16
C ALA A 409 6.82 -16.14 7.58
N ALA A 410 5.51 -16.25 7.81
CA ALA A 410 4.69 -15.16 8.34
C ALA A 410 5.13 -14.75 9.75
N ALA A 411 5.43 -15.70 10.63
CA ALA A 411 5.95 -15.42 11.96
C ALA A 411 7.29 -14.68 11.91
N ILE A 412 8.20 -15.06 10.99
CA ILE A 412 9.46 -14.33 10.77
C ILE A 412 9.18 -12.88 10.35
N GLU A 413 8.27 -12.65 9.39
CA GLU A 413 7.90 -11.28 8.97
C GLU A 413 7.29 -10.45 10.10
N LEU A 414 6.37 -11.04 10.88
CA LEU A 414 5.77 -10.39 12.05
C LEU A 414 6.83 -10.02 13.10
N ALA A 415 7.78 -10.93 13.38
CA ALA A 415 8.85 -10.68 14.33
C ALA A 415 9.78 -9.54 13.88
N LEU A 416 10.08 -9.46 12.58
CA LEU A 416 10.88 -8.35 12.03
C LEU A 416 10.16 -7.01 12.13
N LEU A 417 8.86 -6.99 11.84
CA LEU A 417 8.04 -5.79 12.04
C LEU A 417 8.00 -5.39 13.51
N GLY A 418 7.92 -6.36 14.43
CA GLY A 418 8.03 -6.12 15.86
C GLY A 418 9.39 -5.57 16.25
N ALA A 419 10.49 -6.12 15.71
CA ALA A 419 11.84 -5.61 15.95
C ALA A 419 12.05 -4.18 15.44
N LEU A 420 11.47 -3.84 14.27
CA LEU A 420 11.45 -2.48 13.72
C LEU A 420 10.58 -1.54 14.56
N ALA A 421 9.39 -1.94 14.99
CA ALA A 421 8.56 -1.13 15.89
C ALA A 421 9.33 -0.80 17.19
N HIS A 422 10.08 -1.77 17.70
CA HIS A 422 10.94 -1.60 18.85
C HIS A 422 12.14 -0.66 18.62
N SER A 423 12.60 -0.42 17.38
CA SER A 423 13.72 0.51 17.15
C SER A 423 13.36 1.99 17.29
N VAL A 424 12.08 2.31 17.53
CA VAL A 424 11.66 3.69 17.83
C VAL A 424 12.35 4.19 19.10
N PRO A 425 13.09 5.31 19.06
CA PRO A 425 13.79 5.82 20.23
C PRO A 425 12.81 6.47 21.22
N ALA A 426 13.02 6.24 22.52
CA ALA A 426 12.18 6.79 23.59
C ALA A 426 12.22 8.33 23.72
N GLY A 427 13.21 9.00 23.11
CA GLY A 427 13.47 10.44 23.26
C GLY A 427 12.95 11.32 22.12
N GLU A 428 12.22 10.79 21.15
CA GLU A 428 11.73 11.57 19.98
C GLU A 428 10.53 12.49 20.31
N ALA A 429 9.89 12.35 21.48
CA ALA A 429 8.70 13.12 21.85
C ALA A 429 9.05 14.32 22.76
N SER A 430 8.40 15.46 22.52
CA SER A 430 8.29 16.53 23.53
C SER A 430 7.47 16.00 24.70
N ALA A 431 8.00 16.10 25.92
CA ALA A 431 7.33 15.59 27.12
C ALA A 431 5.98 16.29 27.33
N PRO A 432 4.84 15.57 27.34
CA PRO A 432 3.61 16.17 27.80
C PRO A 432 3.66 16.31 29.32
N CYS A 433 3.35 17.50 29.82
CA CYS A 433 3.06 17.74 31.22
C CYS A 433 1.83 16.91 31.62
N ARG A 434 2.03 15.66 32.07
CA ARG A 434 1.03 14.66 32.48
C ARG A 434 0.21 13.97 31.36
N GLY A 435 0.86 13.36 30.38
CA GLY A 435 0.20 12.51 29.36
C GLY A 435 0.98 11.23 29.03
N VAL A 436 0.31 10.24 28.44
CA VAL A 436 0.97 9.08 27.81
C VAL A 436 1.62 9.55 26.52
N ASP A 437 2.90 9.25 26.32
CA ASP A 437 3.54 9.39 25.02
C ASP A 437 3.00 8.31 24.08
N TRP A 438 1.94 8.62 23.36
CA TRP A 438 1.29 7.69 22.44
C TRP A 438 2.21 7.25 21.29
N ARG A 439 3.24 8.03 20.93
CA ARG A 439 4.21 7.62 19.92
C ARG A 439 5.02 6.44 20.45
N TYR A 440 5.71 6.62 21.57
CA TYR A 440 6.51 5.54 22.15
C TYR A 440 5.65 4.38 22.64
N ALA A 441 4.56 4.65 23.36
CA ALA A 441 3.66 3.62 23.88
C ALA A 441 3.07 2.76 22.75
N SER A 442 2.61 3.35 21.65
CA SER A 442 2.08 2.58 20.51
C SER A 442 3.16 1.72 19.86
N SER A 443 4.40 2.20 19.76
CA SER A 443 5.52 1.41 19.21
C SER A 443 5.87 0.20 20.08
N VAL A 444 5.93 0.36 21.40
CA VAL A 444 6.20 -0.74 22.35
C VAL A 444 5.06 -1.75 22.33
N MET A 445 3.82 -1.29 22.45
CA MET A 445 2.64 -2.17 22.41
C MET A 445 2.56 -2.93 21.09
N ALA A 446 2.81 -2.25 19.96
CA ALA A 446 2.85 -2.89 18.65
C ALA A 446 3.96 -3.92 18.55
N ALA A 447 5.15 -3.61 19.04
CA ALA A 447 6.29 -4.51 19.01
C ALA A 447 6.05 -5.78 19.85
N ASP A 448 5.61 -5.61 21.09
CA ASP A 448 5.29 -6.71 22.00
C ASP A 448 4.17 -7.59 21.43
N TYR A 449 3.11 -6.97 20.90
CA TYR A 449 2.02 -7.69 20.25
C TYR A 449 2.51 -8.50 19.03
N LEU A 450 3.30 -7.88 18.14
CA LEU A 450 3.82 -8.54 16.94
C LEU A 450 4.78 -9.68 17.29
N LEU A 451 5.64 -9.51 18.28
CA LEU A 451 6.58 -10.55 18.74
C LEU A 451 5.85 -11.70 19.44
N ALA A 452 4.85 -11.40 20.27
CA ALA A 452 4.01 -12.40 20.90
C ALA A 452 3.22 -13.20 19.85
N THR A 453 2.59 -12.50 18.89
CA THR A 453 1.85 -13.12 17.78
C THR A 453 2.77 -13.97 16.91
N ALA A 454 3.97 -13.47 16.58
CA ALA A 454 4.96 -14.22 15.82
C ALA A 454 5.35 -15.52 16.55
N THR A 455 5.57 -15.43 17.87
CA THR A 455 5.91 -16.57 18.71
C THR A 455 4.77 -17.58 18.76
N ASP A 456 3.53 -17.14 18.97
CA ASP A 456 2.34 -18.00 18.94
C ASP A 456 2.16 -18.71 17.59
N VAL A 457 2.25 -17.96 16.48
CA VAL A 457 2.10 -18.53 15.13
C VAL A 457 3.18 -19.56 14.84
N LEU A 458 4.44 -19.27 15.18
CA LEU A 458 5.55 -20.20 14.96
C LEU A 458 5.44 -21.43 15.85
N THR A 459 5.23 -21.26 17.15
CA THR A 459 5.15 -22.37 18.11
C THR A 459 3.97 -23.28 17.81
N THR A 460 2.84 -22.73 17.35
CA THR A 460 1.67 -23.50 16.92
C THR A 460 1.97 -24.32 15.66
N ALA A 461 2.67 -23.73 14.68
CA ALA A 461 2.93 -24.39 13.40
C ALA A 461 4.11 -25.37 13.46
N ARG A 462 5.17 -25.03 14.20
CA ARG A 462 6.45 -25.74 14.29
C ARG A 462 7.06 -25.58 15.69
N PRO A 463 6.53 -26.31 16.69
CA PRO A 463 7.05 -26.26 18.06
C PRO A 463 8.54 -26.60 18.17
N ASP A 464 9.04 -27.46 17.27
CA ASP A 464 10.43 -27.87 17.17
C ASP A 464 11.40 -26.70 16.87
N LEU A 465 10.91 -25.62 16.25
CA LEU A 465 11.71 -24.44 15.92
C LEU A 465 11.74 -23.38 17.02
N SER A 466 10.99 -23.56 18.12
CA SER A 466 10.77 -22.54 19.14
C SER A 466 12.07 -22.06 19.79
N ALA A 467 12.99 -22.97 20.12
CA ALA A 467 14.27 -22.61 20.74
C ALA A 467 15.16 -21.79 19.79
N ALA A 468 15.23 -22.19 18.52
CA ALA A 468 15.99 -21.46 17.50
C ALA A 468 15.40 -20.07 17.24
N PHE A 469 14.07 -19.96 17.23
CA PHE A 469 13.36 -18.70 17.07
C PHE A 469 13.58 -17.76 18.26
N ALA A 470 13.44 -18.25 19.49
CA ALA A 470 13.70 -17.46 20.69
C ALA A 470 15.15 -16.97 20.76
N ALA A 471 16.12 -17.81 20.42
CA ALA A 471 17.54 -17.42 20.35
C ALA A 471 17.78 -16.34 19.28
N TRP A 472 17.10 -16.44 18.14
CA TRP A 472 17.15 -15.40 17.10
C TRP A 472 16.56 -14.08 17.59
N LEU A 473 15.38 -14.08 18.21
CA LEU A 473 14.78 -12.87 18.80
C LEU A 473 15.70 -12.22 19.84
N ALA A 474 16.32 -13.02 20.71
CA ALA A 474 17.29 -12.52 21.68
C ALA A 474 18.51 -11.87 21.00
N SER A 475 18.99 -12.46 19.90
CA SER A 475 20.05 -11.87 19.08
C SER A 475 19.62 -10.54 18.46
N LEU A 476 18.38 -10.41 17.96
CA LEU A 476 17.89 -9.13 17.42
C LEU A 476 17.90 -8.03 18.48
N VAL A 477 17.47 -8.36 19.71
CA VAL A 477 17.48 -7.43 20.84
C VAL A 477 18.91 -7.00 21.18
N ALA A 478 19.84 -7.95 21.27
CA ALA A 478 21.25 -7.67 21.58
C ALA A 478 21.91 -6.79 20.50
N LEU A 479 21.77 -7.15 19.22
CA LEU A 479 22.36 -6.41 18.10
C LEU A 479 21.84 -4.97 18.02
N ARG A 480 20.56 -4.77 18.32
CA ARG A 480 19.96 -3.43 18.40
C ARG A 480 20.52 -2.63 19.57
N ALA A 481 20.63 -3.24 20.75
CA ALA A 481 21.20 -2.60 21.94
C ALA A 481 22.67 -2.20 21.74
N GLU A 482 23.42 -2.98 20.97
CA GLU A 482 24.81 -2.69 20.58
C GLU A 482 24.94 -1.77 19.36
N HIS A 483 23.81 -1.35 18.76
CA HIS A 483 23.75 -0.48 17.58
C HIS A 483 24.47 -1.05 16.34
N LYS A 484 24.40 -2.37 16.16
CA LYS A 484 25.02 -3.09 15.04
C LYS A 484 24.03 -3.27 13.88
N ALA A 485 23.71 -2.18 13.18
CA ALA A 485 22.73 -2.18 12.09
C ALA A 485 23.03 -3.23 11.00
N GLU A 486 24.29 -3.34 10.55
CA GLU A 486 24.68 -4.31 9.53
C GLU A 486 24.43 -5.75 9.97
N ALA A 487 24.93 -6.14 11.15
CA ALA A 487 24.72 -7.48 11.70
C ALA A 487 23.23 -7.76 12.00
N LEU A 488 22.44 -6.74 12.37
CA LEU A 488 21.00 -6.85 12.55
C LEU A 488 20.33 -7.26 11.23
N PHE A 489 20.61 -6.54 10.13
CA PHE A 489 20.05 -6.87 8.82
C PHE A 489 20.61 -8.18 8.25
N GLU A 490 21.89 -8.52 8.46
CA GLU A 490 22.40 -9.87 8.13
C GLU A 490 21.57 -10.95 8.81
N THR A 491 21.24 -10.77 10.09
CA THR A 491 20.48 -11.71 10.89
C THR A 491 19.00 -11.79 10.45
N PHE A 492 18.44 -10.73 9.88
CA PHE A 492 17.08 -10.73 9.31
C PHE A 492 16.93 -11.68 8.13
N PHE A 493 17.99 -11.91 7.34
CA PHE A 493 17.97 -12.75 6.14
C PHE A 493 18.73 -14.08 6.32
N GLU A 494 19.73 -14.15 7.20
CA GLU A 494 20.41 -15.41 7.54
C GLU A 494 19.47 -16.43 8.16
N PHE A 495 18.66 -15.99 9.12
CA PHE A 495 17.76 -16.86 9.86
C PHE A 495 16.70 -17.54 8.98
N PRO A 496 15.93 -16.83 8.13
CA PRO A 496 15.00 -17.47 7.21
C PRO A 496 15.70 -18.38 6.19
N ALA A 497 16.89 -18.05 5.71
CA ALA A 497 17.63 -18.94 4.81
C ALA A 497 17.99 -20.26 5.51
N ARG A 498 18.55 -20.19 6.73
CA ARG A 498 18.93 -21.34 7.54
C ARG A 498 17.73 -22.20 7.96
N LEU A 499 16.61 -21.58 8.35
CA LEU A 499 15.40 -22.33 8.67
C LEU A 499 14.76 -22.96 7.44
N GLY A 500 14.79 -22.28 6.29
CA GLY A 500 14.28 -22.81 5.04
C GLY A 500 15.02 -24.08 4.61
N THR A 501 16.36 -24.10 4.72
CA THR A 501 17.15 -25.30 4.43
C THR A 501 16.90 -26.42 5.42
N TYR A 502 16.78 -26.10 6.70
CA TYR A 502 16.44 -27.09 7.73
C TYR A 502 15.06 -27.71 7.47
N ALA A 503 14.05 -26.88 7.16
CA ALA A 503 12.70 -27.34 6.85
C ALA A 503 12.62 -28.14 5.54
N ALA A 504 13.54 -27.91 4.60
CA ALA A 504 13.68 -28.69 3.38
C ALA A 504 14.37 -30.05 3.60
N GLY A 505 14.99 -30.28 4.77
CA GLY A 505 15.79 -31.48 5.01
C GLY A 505 17.09 -31.53 4.18
N SER A 506 17.65 -30.36 3.85
CA SER A 506 18.91 -30.26 3.08
C SER A 506 20.14 -30.64 3.93
N ASP A 507 21.23 -31.05 3.27
CA ASP A 507 22.50 -31.36 3.93
C ASP A 507 23.20 -30.13 4.54
N ASP A 508 24.15 -30.38 5.45
CA ASP A 508 24.88 -29.33 6.18
C ASP A 508 25.68 -28.41 5.25
N ALA A 509 26.22 -28.93 4.14
CA ALA A 509 26.98 -28.12 3.18
C ALA A 509 26.08 -27.09 2.48
N THR A 510 24.90 -27.52 2.06
CA THR A 510 23.86 -26.68 1.48
C THR A 510 23.34 -25.66 2.49
N ALA A 511 23.13 -26.09 3.74
CA ALA A 511 22.71 -25.20 4.81
C ALA A 511 23.73 -24.09 5.09
N ASP A 512 25.03 -24.42 5.13
CA ASP A 512 26.10 -23.43 5.33
C ASP A 512 26.22 -22.44 4.17
N VAL A 513 26.06 -22.91 2.93
CA VAL A 513 26.01 -22.04 1.74
C VAL A 513 24.85 -21.05 1.85
N LEU A 514 23.64 -21.53 2.13
CA LEU A 514 22.46 -20.68 2.20
C LEU A 514 22.44 -19.75 3.42
N ARG A 515 23.08 -20.16 4.52
CA ARG A 515 23.33 -19.29 5.67
C ARG A 515 24.22 -18.09 5.30
N ARG A 516 25.33 -18.33 4.58
CA ARG A 516 26.23 -17.26 4.09
C ARG A 516 25.52 -16.38 3.05
N PHE A 517 24.74 -16.98 2.17
CA PHE A 517 23.91 -16.28 1.20
C PHE A 517 22.91 -15.35 1.90
N GLY A 518 22.22 -15.82 2.95
CA GLY A 518 21.30 -15.01 3.73
C GLY A 518 21.96 -13.79 4.38
N ARG A 519 23.17 -13.94 4.96
CA ARG A 519 23.94 -12.78 5.47
C ARG A 519 24.24 -11.78 4.37
N THR A 520 24.69 -12.27 3.21
CA THR A 520 24.98 -11.44 2.04
C THR A 520 23.75 -10.68 1.56
N CYS A 521 22.57 -11.31 1.57
CA CYS A 521 21.30 -10.64 1.30
C CYS A 521 21.02 -9.49 2.29
N GLY A 522 21.28 -9.67 3.58
CA GLY A 522 21.13 -8.61 4.57
C GLY A 522 22.07 -7.43 4.34
N ARG A 523 23.34 -7.69 3.96
CA ARG A 523 24.27 -6.62 3.56
C ARG A 523 23.80 -5.90 2.31
N LEU A 524 23.41 -6.63 1.27
CA LEU A 524 22.85 -6.07 0.03
C LEU A 524 21.64 -5.18 0.30
N PHE A 525 20.72 -5.63 1.16
CA PHE A 525 19.56 -4.84 1.58
C PHE A 525 20.01 -3.50 2.19
N LEU A 526 20.87 -3.54 3.20
CA LEU A 526 21.30 -2.33 3.91
C LEU A 526 22.11 -1.38 3.00
N LEU A 527 22.99 -1.91 2.14
CA LEU A 527 23.76 -1.11 1.18
C LEU A 527 22.84 -0.37 0.21
N ALA A 528 21.82 -1.07 -0.30
CA ALA A 528 20.83 -0.49 -1.21
C ALA A 528 19.97 0.58 -0.53
N GLU A 529 19.57 0.36 0.73
CA GLU A 529 18.84 1.37 1.52
C GLU A 529 19.73 2.59 1.80
N ASP A 530 20.97 2.39 2.24
CA ASP A 530 21.95 3.48 2.47
C ASP A 530 22.18 4.32 1.21
N ARG A 531 22.26 3.66 0.04
CA ARG A 531 22.37 4.32 -1.26
C ARG A 531 21.13 5.17 -1.57
N ALA A 532 19.94 4.61 -1.36
CA ALA A 532 18.69 5.34 -1.57
C ALA A 532 18.59 6.57 -0.64
N LEU A 533 18.99 6.44 0.63
CA LEU A 533 19.00 7.53 1.60
C LEU A 533 19.93 8.67 1.18
N LEU A 534 21.15 8.35 0.70
CA LEU A 534 22.09 9.36 0.21
C LEU A 534 21.58 10.10 -1.03
N LEU A 535 20.96 9.38 -1.95
CA LEU A 535 20.42 9.94 -3.20
C LEU A 535 19.03 10.56 -3.03
N GLU A 536 18.50 10.62 -1.81
CA GLU A 536 17.15 11.13 -1.51
C GLU A 536 16.06 10.41 -2.33
N ARG A 537 16.28 9.13 -2.62
CA ARG A 537 15.34 8.24 -3.30
C ARG A 537 14.54 7.46 -2.25
N GLN A 538 13.34 7.03 -2.64
CA GLN A 538 12.52 6.20 -1.77
C GLN A 538 13.12 4.78 -1.66
N GLY A 539 13.47 4.37 -0.43
CA GLY A 539 13.88 3.01 -0.08
C GLY A 539 12.72 2.17 0.46
N ARG A 540 12.96 0.88 0.75
CA ARG A 540 11.98 -0.04 1.34
C ARG A 540 11.71 0.23 2.82
N LEU A 541 12.67 0.82 3.54
CA LEU A 541 12.45 1.31 4.90
C LEU A 541 11.57 2.56 4.92
N ASP A 542 11.34 3.19 3.76
CA ASP A 542 10.51 4.38 3.60
C ASP A 542 10.82 5.45 4.66
N THR A 543 12.09 5.84 4.77
CA THR A 543 12.58 6.84 5.73
C THR A 543 13.49 7.85 5.04
N THR A 544 13.70 8.98 5.69
CA THR A 544 14.74 9.95 5.32
C THR A 544 16.08 9.57 5.94
N LEU A 545 17.18 10.15 5.44
CA LEU A 545 18.52 10.00 6.02
C LEU A 545 18.53 10.35 7.51
N THR A 546 17.89 11.46 7.88
CA THR A 546 17.73 11.89 9.28
C THR A 546 17.01 10.83 10.12
N GLY A 547 15.88 10.30 9.63
CA GLY A 547 15.14 9.24 10.33
C GLY A 547 15.95 7.95 10.48
N ALA A 548 16.69 7.55 9.45
CA ALA A 548 17.53 6.34 9.50
C ALA A 548 18.70 6.48 10.48
N LEU A 549 19.34 7.66 10.54
CA LEU A 549 20.40 7.96 11.50
C LEU A 549 19.86 7.98 12.93
N ALA A 550 18.71 8.62 13.16
CA ALA A 550 18.06 8.68 14.48
C ALA A 550 17.65 7.29 14.97
N ALA A 551 17.05 6.48 14.10
CA ALA A 551 16.65 5.10 14.38
C ALA A 551 17.83 4.11 14.44
N ARG A 552 19.03 4.54 14.02
CA ARG A 552 20.24 3.70 13.88
C ARG A 552 20.02 2.48 12.98
N LEU A 553 19.28 2.69 11.88
CA LEU A 553 18.94 1.68 10.87
C LEU A 553 19.76 1.85 9.58
N THR A 554 20.95 2.43 9.67
CA THR A 554 21.86 2.69 8.53
C THR A 554 23.28 2.22 8.83
N GLY A 555 23.98 1.73 7.81
CA GLY A 555 25.38 1.34 7.90
C GLY A 555 26.36 2.50 7.65
N LEU A 556 25.88 3.66 7.21
CA LEU A 556 26.72 4.80 6.79
C LEU A 556 27.75 5.24 7.84
N PRO A 557 27.41 5.40 9.14
CA PRO A 557 28.38 5.86 10.14
C PRO A 557 29.51 4.86 10.41
N VAL A 558 29.24 3.57 10.25
CA VAL A 558 30.24 2.50 10.43
C VAL A 558 31.14 2.41 9.19
N ARG A 559 30.57 2.51 7.99
CA ARG A 559 31.29 2.35 6.71
C ARG A 559 32.16 3.54 6.34
N PHE A 560 31.69 4.76 6.59
CA PHE A 560 32.35 5.98 6.15
C PHE A 560 32.89 6.84 7.30
N GLY A 561 32.83 6.32 8.53
CA GLY A 561 33.22 7.03 9.75
C GLY A 561 32.14 7.98 10.27
N ARG A 562 32.46 8.72 11.34
CA ARG A 562 31.56 9.68 12.01
C ARG A 562 31.42 11.00 11.23
N LEU A 563 30.94 10.91 10.00
CA LEU A 563 30.50 12.08 9.24
C LEU A 563 29.20 12.62 9.84
N SER A 564 29.06 13.94 9.90
CA SER A 564 27.79 14.60 10.18
C SER A 564 26.80 14.41 9.02
N GLU A 565 25.50 14.58 9.29
CA GLU A 565 24.48 14.50 8.24
C GLU A 565 24.76 15.47 7.08
N ASN A 566 25.18 16.70 7.40
CA ASN A 566 25.50 17.72 6.39
C ASN A 566 26.69 17.30 5.51
N GLU A 567 27.72 16.69 6.09
CA GLU A 567 28.86 16.17 5.32
C GLU A 567 28.46 14.99 4.43
N MET A 568 27.59 14.10 4.92
CA MET A 568 27.04 13.00 4.11
C MET A 568 26.25 13.55 2.92
N ARG A 569 25.40 14.55 3.13
CA ARG A 569 24.64 15.22 2.05
C ARG A 569 25.56 15.91 1.04
N ALA A 570 26.58 16.63 1.51
CA ALA A 570 27.55 17.30 0.65
C ALA A 570 28.36 16.31 -0.22
N ARG A 571 28.62 15.10 0.29
CA ARG A 571 29.42 14.07 -0.39
C ARG A 571 28.57 12.95 -1.00
N ARG A 572 27.25 13.11 -1.07
CA ARG A 572 26.30 12.02 -1.38
C ARG A 572 26.63 11.22 -2.64
N ASN A 573 27.05 11.89 -3.72
CA ASN A 573 27.36 11.23 -4.99
C ASN A 573 28.59 10.32 -4.86
N VAL A 574 29.65 10.81 -4.21
CA VAL A 574 30.90 10.06 -3.99
C VAL A 574 30.67 8.88 -3.04
N LEU A 575 29.85 9.06 -2.01
CA LEU A 575 29.51 7.98 -1.08
C LEU A 575 28.62 6.93 -1.77
N ALA A 576 27.66 7.35 -2.59
CA ALA A 576 26.80 6.46 -3.35
C ALA A 576 27.59 5.61 -4.37
N GLU A 577 28.58 6.18 -5.06
CA GLU A 577 29.44 5.45 -6.00
C GLU A 577 30.23 4.32 -5.30
N LYS A 578 30.76 4.58 -4.09
CA LYS A 578 31.42 3.55 -3.28
C LYS A 578 30.47 2.43 -2.84
N LEU A 579 29.21 2.78 -2.55
CA LEU A 579 28.19 1.78 -2.26
C LEU A 579 27.87 0.94 -3.51
N ASP A 580 27.81 1.54 -4.70
CA ASP A 580 27.60 0.84 -5.96
C ASP A 580 28.70 -0.18 -6.25
N GLU A 581 29.97 0.17 -6.03
CA GLU A 581 31.10 -0.76 -6.13
C GLU A 581 30.95 -1.95 -5.16
N THR A 582 30.55 -1.67 -3.92
CA THR A 582 30.37 -2.68 -2.87
C THR A 582 29.20 -3.61 -3.22
N ILE A 583 28.06 -3.06 -3.65
CA ILE A 583 26.88 -3.82 -4.10
C ILE A 583 27.26 -4.74 -5.26
N ALA A 584 28.01 -4.25 -6.24
CA ALA A 584 28.48 -5.06 -7.36
C ALA A 584 29.40 -6.21 -6.91
N GLY A 585 30.24 -5.97 -5.89
CA GLY A 585 31.07 -7.00 -5.26
C GLY A 585 30.24 -8.11 -4.58
N GLU A 586 29.27 -7.73 -3.76
CA GLU A 586 28.40 -8.68 -3.06
C GLU A 586 27.52 -9.49 -4.04
N LEU A 587 27.05 -8.88 -5.14
CA LEU A 587 26.32 -9.59 -6.19
C LEU A 587 27.17 -10.65 -6.91
N ARG A 588 28.47 -10.37 -7.13
CA ARG A 588 29.39 -11.39 -7.68
C ARG A 588 29.59 -12.53 -6.70
N ALA A 589 29.78 -12.23 -5.41
CA ALA A 589 29.89 -13.24 -4.37
C ALA A 589 28.62 -14.11 -4.24
N VAL A 590 27.44 -13.51 -4.42
CA VAL A 590 26.17 -14.25 -4.55
C VAL A 590 26.25 -15.22 -5.73
N ASP A 591 26.57 -14.74 -6.92
CA ASP A 591 26.57 -15.55 -8.13
C ASP A 591 27.51 -16.76 -8.03
N GLU A 592 28.67 -16.59 -7.37
CA GLU A 592 29.64 -17.64 -7.06
C GLU A 592 29.15 -18.62 -5.99
N SER A 593 28.56 -18.12 -4.90
CA SER A 593 28.20 -18.94 -3.73
C SER A 593 27.05 -19.92 -3.98
N VAL A 594 26.04 -19.53 -4.76
CA VAL A 594 24.88 -20.40 -5.05
C VAL A 594 25.05 -21.24 -6.30
N ALA A 595 26.06 -20.94 -7.14
CA ALA A 595 26.33 -21.71 -8.34
C ALA A 595 26.71 -23.16 -7.98
N LYS A 596 25.99 -24.13 -8.55
CA LYS A 596 26.26 -25.58 -8.38
C LYS A 596 26.06 -26.14 -6.96
N ALA A 597 25.79 -25.31 -5.96
CA ALA A 597 25.53 -25.72 -4.58
C ALA A 597 24.05 -26.05 -4.32
N VAL A 598 23.14 -25.56 -5.17
CA VAL A 598 21.70 -25.81 -5.06
C VAL A 598 21.12 -26.20 -6.43
N PRO A 599 19.92 -26.82 -6.48
CA PRO A 599 19.25 -27.11 -7.73
C PRO A 599 19.05 -25.85 -8.59
N ALA A 600 19.16 -25.98 -9.92
CA ALA A 600 19.11 -24.84 -10.85
C ALA A 600 17.87 -23.96 -10.69
N ARG A 601 16.74 -24.53 -10.26
CA ARG A 601 15.52 -23.77 -10.00
C ARG A 601 15.64 -22.92 -8.73
N CYS A 602 16.17 -23.48 -7.65
CA CYS A 602 16.48 -22.75 -6.41
C CYS A 602 17.49 -21.63 -6.68
N GLU A 603 18.56 -21.94 -7.42
CA GLU A 603 19.59 -20.96 -7.84
C GLU A 603 18.98 -19.74 -8.52
N ARG A 604 18.07 -19.93 -9.50
CA ARG A 604 17.37 -18.83 -10.17
C ARG A 604 16.56 -17.97 -9.21
N VAL A 605 15.84 -18.60 -8.29
CA VAL A 605 15.00 -17.89 -7.29
C VAL A 605 15.87 -17.04 -6.36
N LEU A 606 16.96 -17.61 -5.86
CA LEU A 606 17.88 -16.93 -4.94
C LEU A 606 18.62 -15.78 -5.63
N ARG A 607 19.13 -15.97 -6.85
CA ARG A 607 19.75 -14.89 -7.63
C ARG A 607 18.78 -13.76 -7.92
N TYR A 608 17.54 -14.08 -8.30
CA TYR A 608 16.50 -13.08 -8.49
C TYR A 608 16.27 -12.29 -7.21
N PHE A 609 16.10 -12.98 -6.08
CA PHE A 609 15.93 -12.34 -4.78
C PHE A 609 17.08 -11.38 -4.44
N ALA A 610 18.34 -11.81 -4.53
CA ALA A 610 19.50 -10.96 -4.25
C ALA A 610 19.58 -9.72 -5.16
N ARG A 611 19.30 -9.89 -6.46
CA ARG A 611 19.26 -8.78 -7.43
C ARG A 611 18.10 -7.82 -7.16
N SER A 612 16.94 -8.32 -6.73
CA SER A 612 15.83 -7.49 -6.26
C SER A 612 16.19 -6.70 -5.00
N LEU A 613 17.06 -7.25 -4.14
CA LEU A 613 17.52 -6.51 -2.96
C LEU A 613 18.48 -5.37 -3.29
N ALA A 614 19.35 -5.54 -4.29
CA ALA A 614 20.34 -4.55 -4.69
C ALA A 614 19.75 -3.30 -5.37
N ASN A 615 18.59 -3.45 -6.03
CA ASN A 615 17.91 -2.38 -6.75
C ASN A 615 16.50 -2.14 -6.16
N PRO A 616 16.39 -1.33 -5.08
CA PRO A 616 15.11 -1.01 -4.46
C PRO A 616 14.34 -0.03 -5.36
N VAL A 617 13.02 -0.22 -5.43
CA VAL A 617 12.00 0.62 -6.12
C VAL A 617 12.49 1.30 -7.42
N PRO A 618 12.15 0.77 -8.61
CA PRO A 618 12.43 1.46 -9.87
C PRO A 618 11.96 2.92 -9.80
N GLY A 619 12.77 3.87 -10.27
CA GLY A 619 12.31 5.26 -10.35
C GLY A 619 11.12 5.36 -11.31
N ALA A 620 10.22 6.33 -11.09
CA ALA A 620 9.08 6.56 -12.00
C ALA A 620 9.52 6.72 -13.48
N ASP A 621 10.71 7.30 -13.71
CA ASP A 621 11.32 7.45 -15.03
C ASP A 621 11.91 6.13 -15.59
N GLU A 622 12.41 5.24 -14.72
CA GLU A 622 12.89 3.90 -15.10
C GLU A 622 11.74 2.93 -15.38
N GLU A 623 10.59 3.12 -14.72
CA GLU A 623 9.36 2.35 -14.93
C GLU A 623 8.59 2.82 -16.18
N ALA A 624 8.76 4.08 -16.60
CA ALA A 624 8.22 4.59 -17.86
C ALA A 624 9.09 4.27 -19.09
N ALA A 625 10.39 4.02 -18.88
CA ALA A 625 11.34 3.67 -19.94
C ALA A 625 11.45 2.14 -20.19
N ARG A 626 10.97 1.31 -19.27
CA ARG A 626 10.84 -0.15 -19.41
C ARG A 626 9.46 -0.52 -19.93
#